data_AF-A0A3P3RAH6-F1
#
_entry.id   AF-A0A3P3RAH6-F1
#
_cell.length_a   1.000
_cell.length_b   1.000
_cell.length_c   1.000
_cell.angle_alpha   90.00
_cell.angle_beta   90.00
_cell.angle_gamma   90.00
#
_symmetry.space_group_name_H-M   'P 1'
#
loop_
_entity.id
_entity.type
_entity.pdbx_description
1 polymer ?
#
loop_
_entity_poly.entity_id
_entity_poly.type
_entity_poly.pdbx_seq_one_letter_code
_entity_poly.pdbx_strand_id
1 'polypeptide(L)'
;MWDLMTRTAGGCKKLTLFVVGDRSGNPTTRQIGAVDVSTGTREWKRSIGISNPFYQPSLCIVNGVIYCRTGPLYALNLTDGSTRWSYPLGTSDANLEPVSDGSTVYFVLNDSVRALDAESGELRWRVDLPGVASRPTLTDGTLYVGLENGLAALDSTTGNERFRVTISDSGTVSTSPIIAGGTVYLAADQTLYALTAQ
;
A
#
# COMPACT_ATOMS: atom_id res chain seq x y z
N MET A 1 -6.52 -1.21 -20.03
CA MET A 1 -7.29 -0.07 -19.48
C MET A 1 -6.49 0.42 -18.30
N TRP A 2 -5.95 1.63 -18.39
CA TRP A 2 -4.85 2.12 -17.54
C TRP A 2 -5.40 2.88 -16.34
N ASP A 3 -4.81 2.68 -15.16
CA ASP A 3 -5.11 3.48 -13.97
C ASP A 3 -3.94 4.44 -13.69
N LEU A 4 -4.25 5.73 -13.62
CA LEU A 4 -3.27 6.83 -13.57
C LEU A 4 -3.34 7.47 -12.17
N MET A 5 -2.31 7.27 -11.34
CA MET A 5 -2.20 7.95 -10.04
C MET A 5 -1.16 9.08 -10.15
N THR A 6 -1.62 10.34 -10.07
CA THR A 6 -0.76 11.55 -10.04
C THR A 6 -0.93 12.29 -8.72
N ARG A 7 0.16 12.61 -8.01
CA ARG A 7 0.19 13.60 -6.90
C ARG A 7 1.38 14.56 -7.09
N THR A 8 1.21 15.83 -6.70
CA THR A 8 2.14 16.94 -7.04
C THR A 8 2.86 17.51 -5.81
N ALA A 9 4.13 17.92 -6.01
CA ALA A 9 4.87 18.85 -5.15
C ALA A 9 5.77 19.75 -6.04
N GLY A 10 5.89 21.03 -5.72
CA GLY A 10 6.50 22.08 -6.56
C GLY A 10 8.03 22.01 -6.67
N GLY A 11 8.56 22.41 -7.84
CA GLY A 11 10.00 22.60 -8.12
C GLY A 11 10.81 21.34 -8.44
N CYS A 12 10.34 20.17 -8.04
CA CYS A 12 10.95 18.88 -8.35
C CYS A 12 10.43 18.36 -9.70
N LYS A 13 11.27 17.69 -10.50
CA LYS A 13 10.81 16.99 -11.73
C LYS A 13 9.56 16.18 -11.39
N LYS A 14 8.47 16.40 -12.12
CA LYS A 14 7.23 15.63 -11.90
C LYS A 14 7.48 14.25 -12.48
N LEU A 15 7.58 13.23 -11.63
CA LEU A 15 7.75 11.85 -12.07
C LEU A 15 6.43 11.10 -11.94
N THR A 16 6.05 10.36 -12.99
CA THR A 16 4.98 9.36 -12.93
C THR A 16 5.59 7.98 -13.02
N LEU A 17 5.13 7.06 -12.17
CA LEU A 17 5.53 5.66 -12.24
C LEU A 17 4.66 4.89 -13.23
N PHE A 18 5.28 3.96 -13.94
CA PHE A 18 4.58 2.99 -14.75
C PHE A 18 5.04 1.58 -14.39
N VAL A 19 4.12 0.64 -14.51
CA VAL A 19 4.40 -0.80 -14.44
C VAL A 19 4.00 -1.38 -15.78
N VAL A 20 4.94 -1.99 -16.49
CA VAL A 20 4.69 -2.65 -17.78
C VAL A 20 5.18 -4.09 -17.75
N GLY A 21 4.44 -4.99 -18.41
CA GLY A 21 4.95 -6.32 -18.72
C GLY A 21 6.20 -6.22 -19.57
N ASP A 22 7.13 -7.16 -19.42
CA ASP A 22 8.28 -7.19 -20.31
C ASP A 22 7.87 -7.49 -21.77
N ARG A 23 8.72 -7.12 -22.72
CA ARG A 23 8.51 -7.46 -24.15
C ARG A 23 8.99 -8.87 -24.51
N SER A 24 9.58 -9.60 -23.56
CA SER A 24 10.05 -10.97 -23.78
C SER A 24 8.91 -11.99 -23.82
N GLY A 25 7.71 -11.57 -23.40
CA GLY A 25 6.55 -12.45 -23.27
C GLY A 25 6.60 -13.29 -22.01
N ASN A 26 7.59 -13.07 -21.13
CA ASN A 26 7.67 -13.73 -19.84
C ASN A 26 6.70 -13.06 -18.87
N PRO A 27 5.61 -13.75 -18.46
CA PRO A 27 4.60 -13.14 -17.60
C PRO A 27 5.16 -12.82 -16.20
N THR A 28 6.28 -13.45 -15.79
CA THR A 28 6.89 -13.30 -14.46
C THR A 28 7.88 -12.14 -14.35
N THR A 29 8.10 -11.37 -15.41
CA THR A 29 8.95 -10.19 -15.37
C THR A 29 8.16 -8.94 -15.70
N ARG A 30 8.16 -7.97 -14.78
CA ARG A 30 7.61 -6.63 -15.01
C ARG A 30 8.72 -5.60 -14.93
N GLN A 31 8.46 -4.41 -15.47
CA GLN A 31 9.33 -3.25 -15.30
C GLN A 31 8.58 -2.19 -14.52
N ILE A 32 9.21 -1.69 -13.47
CA ILE A 32 8.85 -0.40 -12.86
C ILE A 32 9.76 0.64 -13.48
N GLY A 33 9.22 1.79 -13.86
CA GLY A 33 10.02 2.93 -14.26
C GLY A 33 9.36 4.25 -13.92
N ALA A 34 10.15 5.32 -14.02
CA ALA A 34 9.67 6.68 -13.88
C ALA A 34 9.82 7.44 -15.20
N VAL A 35 8.80 8.22 -15.54
CA VAL A 35 8.84 9.18 -16.64
C VAL A 35 8.73 10.59 -16.08
N ASP A 36 9.47 11.53 -16.65
CA ASP A 36 9.21 12.94 -16.45
C ASP A 36 7.88 13.30 -17.14
N VAL A 37 6.94 13.82 -16.37
CA VAL A 37 5.57 14.16 -16.80
C VAL A 37 5.56 15.36 -17.74
N SER A 38 6.52 16.27 -17.60
CA SER A 38 6.59 17.48 -18.41
C SER A 38 7.12 17.21 -19.82
N THR A 39 8.02 16.22 -19.95
CA THR A 39 8.67 15.90 -21.23
C THR A 39 8.20 14.57 -21.82
N GLY A 40 7.57 13.71 -21.02
CA GLY A 40 7.30 12.32 -21.37
C GLY A 40 8.56 11.44 -21.46
N THR A 41 9.73 11.95 -21.10
CA THR A 41 10.98 11.20 -21.23
C THR A 41 11.14 10.23 -20.07
N ARG A 42 11.48 8.98 -20.39
CA ARG A 42 11.84 7.97 -19.38
C ARG A 42 13.15 8.37 -18.70
N GLU A 43 13.09 8.56 -17.39
CA GLU A 43 14.27 8.87 -16.57
C GLU A 43 14.99 7.58 -16.21
N TRP A 44 14.27 6.57 -15.73
CA TRP A 44 14.84 5.26 -15.44
C TRP A 44 13.82 4.12 -15.60
N LYS A 45 14.35 2.89 -15.65
CA LYS A 45 13.57 1.65 -15.57
C LYS A 45 14.35 0.59 -14.81
N ARG A 46 13.61 -0.27 -14.13
CA ARG A 46 14.13 -1.43 -13.43
C ARG A 46 13.26 -2.65 -13.72
N SER A 47 13.89 -3.74 -14.14
CA SER A 47 13.22 -5.03 -14.19
C SER A 47 13.04 -5.55 -12.76
N ILE A 48 11.81 -5.94 -12.47
CA ILE A 48 11.42 -6.59 -11.23
C ILE A 48 10.91 -7.98 -11.59
N GLY A 49 11.50 -9.00 -10.99
CA GLY A 49 10.86 -10.32 -10.97
C GLY A 49 9.57 -10.19 -10.19
N ILE A 50 8.48 -10.76 -10.70
CA ILE A 50 7.24 -10.93 -9.97
C ILE A 50 6.97 -12.43 -9.83
N SER A 51 6.65 -12.87 -8.62
CA SER A 51 6.40 -14.28 -8.35
C SER A 51 5.15 -14.80 -9.04
N ASN A 52 4.13 -13.95 -9.24
CA ASN A 52 2.89 -14.32 -9.88
C ASN A 52 2.41 -13.19 -10.83
N PRO A 53 2.18 -13.51 -12.11
CA PRO A 53 1.86 -12.55 -13.17
C PRO A 53 0.49 -11.88 -13.04
N PHE A 54 -0.42 -12.43 -12.24
CA PHE A 54 -1.77 -11.91 -12.07
C PHE A 54 -1.85 -10.81 -11.01
N TYR A 55 -0.83 -10.65 -10.17
CA TYR A 55 -0.78 -9.53 -9.23
C TYR A 55 -0.39 -8.25 -9.94
N GLN A 56 -1.19 -7.20 -9.74
CA GLN A 56 -0.72 -5.85 -10.00
C GLN A 56 0.18 -5.43 -8.84
N PRO A 57 1.40 -4.93 -9.10
CA PRO A 57 2.26 -4.48 -8.04
C PRO A 57 1.63 -3.24 -7.41
N SER A 58 1.26 -3.38 -6.16
CA SER A 58 0.82 -2.26 -5.36
C SER A 58 2.04 -1.48 -4.88
N LEU A 59 1.93 -0.15 -4.94
CA LEU A 59 2.99 0.74 -4.52
C LEU A 59 2.44 1.99 -3.85
N CYS A 60 3.28 2.62 -3.04
CA CYS A 60 3.08 4.01 -2.61
C CYS A 60 4.40 4.78 -2.73
N ILE A 61 4.28 6.11 -2.84
CA ILE A 61 5.41 7.02 -2.93
C ILE A 61 5.30 8.02 -1.80
N VAL A 62 6.32 8.09 -0.95
CA VAL A 62 6.42 9.08 0.14
C VAL A 62 7.86 9.54 0.25
N ASN A 63 8.09 10.84 0.41
CA ASN A 63 9.42 11.44 0.64
C ASN A 63 10.52 10.98 -0.34
N GLY A 64 10.19 10.82 -1.63
CA GLY A 64 11.15 10.39 -2.65
C GLY A 64 11.51 8.89 -2.60
N VAL A 65 10.73 8.08 -1.88
CA VAL A 65 10.88 6.63 -1.79
C VAL A 65 9.66 5.95 -2.39
N ILE A 66 9.89 4.91 -3.18
CA ILE A 66 8.86 4.02 -3.69
C ILE A 66 8.85 2.78 -2.81
N TYR A 67 7.72 2.50 -2.17
CA TYR A 67 7.48 1.21 -1.52
C TYR A 67 6.67 0.35 -2.45
N CYS A 68 7.21 -0.79 -2.90
CA CYS A 68 6.52 -1.64 -3.86
C CYS A 68 6.75 -3.12 -3.59
N ARG A 69 5.72 -3.93 -3.83
CA ARG A 69 5.78 -5.38 -3.66
C ARG A 69 5.95 -6.07 -5.02
N THR A 70 7.03 -6.84 -5.15
CA THR A 70 7.32 -7.63 -6.35
C THR A 70 7.70 -9.08 -6.01
N GLY A 71 7.54 -9.46 -4.75
CA GLY A 71 8.03 -10.68 -4.14
C GLY A 71 8.31 -10.33 -2.69
N PRO A 72 9.51 -9.79 -2.37
CA PRO A 72 9.70 -8.98 -1.16
C PRO A 72 9.06 -7.59 -1.33
N LEU A 73 8.96 -6.87 -0.21
CA LEU A 73 8.64 -5.44 -0.19
C LEU A 73 9.95 -4.68 -0.34
N TYR A 74 10.05 -3.85 -1.37
CA TYR A 74 11.21 -3.00 -1.61
C TYR A 74 10.92 -1.56 -1.22
N ALA A 75 11.93 -0.87 -0.69
CA ALA A 75 12.05 0.57 -0.73
C ALA A 75 13.07 0.96 -1.80
N LEU A 76 12.64 1.75 -2.78
CA LEU A 76 13.47 2.20 -3.91
C LEU A 76 13.60 3.72 -3.89
N ASN A 77 14.78 4.22 -4.25
CA ASN A 77 14.96 5.64 -4.54
C ASN A 77 14.13 6.03 -5.78
N LEU A 78 13.27 7.05 -5.64
CA LEU A 78 12.45 7.53 -6.74
C LEU A 78 13.28 8.11 -7.89
N THR A 79 14.48 8.60 -7.61
CA THR A 79 15.35 9.29 -8.57
C THR A 79 16.03 8.35 -9.57
N ASP A 80 16.38 7.12 -9.16
CA ASP A 80 17.18 6.20 -9.97
C ASP A 80 16.73 4.73 -9.90
N GLY A 81 15.73 4.42 -9.07
CA GLY A 81 15.22 3.06 -8.87
C GLY A 81 16.14 2.14 -8.08
N SER A 82 17.24 2.64 -7.48
CA SER A 82 18.15 1.86 -6.63
C SER A 82 17.45 1.40 -5.35
N THR A 83 17.79 0.21 -4.85
CA THR A 83 17.21 -0.33 -3.61
C THR A 83 17.84 0.36 -2.39
N ARG A 84 17.00 0.90 -1.50
CA ARG A 84 17.40 1.28 -0.13
C ARG A 84 17.45 0.06 0.77
N TRP A 85 16.33 -0.68 0.82
CA TRP A 85 16.20 -1.92 1.58
C TRP A 85 15.15 -2.84 0.95
N SER A 86 15.13 -4.08 1.42
CA SER A 86 14.11 -5.07 1.07
C SER A 86 13.69 -5.88 2.28
N TYR A 87 12.38 -6.11 2.42
CA TYR A 87 11.80 -6.93 3.49
C TYR A 87 11.21 -8.23 2.91
N PRO A 88 11.61 -9.40 3.43
CA PRO A 88 11.11 -10.69 2.93
C PRO A 88 9.67 -10.95 3.39
N LEU A 89 8.79 -11.36 2.46
CA LEU A 89 7.36 -11.59 2.73
C LEU A 89 6.95 -13.06 2.66
N GLY A 90 7.90 -13.96 2.34
CA GLY A 90 7.62 -15.38 2.11
C GLY A 90 6.78 -15.62 0.85
N THR A 91 6.14 -16.79 0.78
CA THR A 91 5.34 -17.26 -0.37
C THR A 91 3.87 -16.84 -0.31
N SER A 92 3.52 -15.88 0.55
CA SER A 92 2.12 -15.45 0.69
C SER A 92 1.61 -14.81 -0.58
N ASP A 93 0.38 -15.14 -0.96
CA ASP A 93 -0.35 -14.62 -2.11
C ASP A 93 -1.18 -13.36 -1.80
N ALA A 94 -1.05 -12.80 -0.59
CA ALA A 94 -1.86 -11.66 -0.16
C ALA A 94 -1.59 -10.40 -1.00
N ASN A 95 -2.64 -9.66 -1.37
CA ASN A 95 -2.53 -8.32 -1.98
C ASN A 95 -1.90 -7.36 -0.96
N LEU A 96 -0.62 -7.07 -1.15
CA LEU A 96 0.17 -6.23 -0.27
C LEU A 96 0.22 -4.83 -0.80
N GLU A 97 -0.54 -3.94 -0.18
CA GLU A 97 -0.65 -2.57 -0.66
C GLU A 97 -0.15 -1.60 0.40
N PRO A 98 1.15 -1.23 0.35
CA PRO A 98 1.79 -0.49 1.43
C PRO A 98 1.25 0.94 1.51
N VAL A 99 1.17 1.48 2.72
CA VAL A 99 0.95 2.90 3.02
C VAL A 99 2.05 3.41 3.94
N SER A 100 2.31 4.71 3.96
CA SER A 100 3.39 5.27 4.79
C SER A 100 3.08 6.70 5.23
N ASP A 101 3.50 7.08 6.44
CA ASP A 101 3.55 8.45 6.93
C ASP A 101 4.91 9.14 6.68
N GLY A 102 5.82 8.46 5.97
CA GLY A 102 7.17 8.93 5.69
C GLY A 102 8.22 8.54 6.74
N SER A 103 7.80 8.08 7.91
CA SER A 103 8.68 7.53 8.96
C SER A 103 8.49 6.02 9.15
N THR A 104 7.30 5.51 8.83
CA THR A 104 6.90 4.11 8.97
C THR A 104 6.20 3.65 7.71
N VAL A 105 6.38 2.39 7.34
CA VAL A 105 5.67 1.71 6.25
C VAL A 105 4.75 0.65 6.83
N TYR A 106 3.48 0.69 6.45
CA TYR A 106 2.44 -0.19 6.96
C TYR A 106 1.87 -1.06 5.85
N PHE A 107 1.64 -2.33 6.15
CA PHE A 107 1.00 -3.26 5.23
C PHE A 107 0.35 -4.43 5.97
N VAL A 108 -0.54 -5.14 5.26
CA VAL A 108 -1.22 -6.33 5.77
C VAL A 108 -0.60 -7.58 5.15
N LEU A 109 -0.21 -8.55 5.97
CA LEU A 109 0.31 -9.84 5.54
C LEU A 109 -0.25 -10.95 6.44
N ASN A 110 -0.96 -11.93 5.86
CA ASN A 110 -1.47 -13.12 6.57
C ASN A 110 -2.19 -12.76 7.88
N ASP A 111 -3.29 -12.00 7.80
CA ASP A 111 -4.06 -11.56 8.97
C ASP A 111 -3.23 -10.81 10.02
N SER A 112 -2.19 -10.10 9.60
CA SER A 112 -1.41 -9.24 10.47
C SER A 112 -1.15 -7.90 9.81
N VAL A 113 -1.25 -6.83 10.60
CA VAL A 113 -0.75 -5.51 10.23
C VAL A 113 0.69 -5.41 10.72
N ARG A 114 1.59 -4.98 9.84
CA ARG A 114 3.01 -4.78 10.16
C ARG A 114 3.40 -3.35 9.90
N ALA A 115 4.29 -2.85 10.75
CA ALA A 115 4.92 -1.56 10.62
C ALA A 115 6.43 -1.73 10.53
N LEU A 116 7.03 -1.23 9.45
CA LEU A 116 8.47 -1.18 9.26
C LEU A 116 8.98 0.24 9.39
N ASP A 117 10.18 0.40 9.91
CA ASP A 117 10.93 1.63 9.80
C ASP A 117 11.13 2.00 8.33
N ALA A 118 10.80 3.25 7.96
CA ALA A 118 10.88 3.70 6.57
C ALA A 118 12.31 3.80 6.04
N GLU A 119 13.29 4.02 6.93
CA GLU A 119 14.69 4.21 6.60
C GLU A 119 15.45 2.89 6.55
N SER A 120 15.28 2.01 7.54
CA SER A 120 16.01 0.75 7.65
C SER A 120 15.24 -0.46 7.11
N GLY A 121 13.90 -0.40 7.06
CA GLY A 121 13.05 -1.55 6.73
C GLY A 121 12.88 -2.54 7.88
N GLU A 122 13.36 -2.21 9.08
CA GLU A 122 13.24 -3.07 10.26
C GLU A 122 11.82 -3.08 10.82
N LEU A 123 11.37 -4.22 11.34
CA LEU A 123 10.05 -4.36 11.94
C LEU A 123 9.98 -3.57 13.25
N ARG A 124 9.13 -2.52 13.28
CA ARG A 124 8.82 -1.74 14.49
C ARG A 124 7.78 -2.47 15.34
N TRP A 125 6.68 -2.90 14.72
CA TRP A 125 5.64 -3.66 15.40
C TRP A 125 4.86 -4.54 14.43
N ARG A 126 4.19 -5.55 15.00
CA ARG A 126 3.24 -6.42 14.31
C ARG A 126 2.05 -6.65 15.23
N VAL A 127 0.85 -6.56 14.66
CA VAL A 127 -0.39 -6.93 15.33
C VAL A 127 -1.11 -7.96 14.49
N ASP A 128 -1.44 -9.09 15.11
CA ASP A 128 -2.31 -10.08 14.50
C ASP A 128 -3.75 -9.55 14.58
N LEU A 129 -4.39 -9.49 13.43
CA LEU A 129 -5.71 -8.93 13.21
C LEU A 129 -6.48 -9.94 12.35
N PRO A 130 -7.15 -10.93 12.98
CA PRO A 130 -7.88 -11.95 12.24
C PRO A 130 -8.99 -11.37 11.37
N GLY A 131 -9.17 -11.96 10.19
CA GLY A 131 -10.23 -11.58 9.25
C GLY A 131 -9.95 -10.25 8.58
N VAL A 132 -8.70 -9.93 8.25
CA VAL A 132 -8.42 -8.70 7.48
C VAL A 132 -8.84 -8.92 6.03
N ALA A 133 -9.72 -8.05 5.55
CA ALA A 133 -10.32 -8.17 4.22
C ALA A 133 -9.87 -7.09 3.25
N SER A 134 -9.17 -6.05 3.72
CA SER A 134 -8.83 -4.88 2.89
C SER A 134 -7.48 -4.26 3.21
N ARG A 135 -7.02 -3.34 2.34
CA ARG A 135 -5.81 -2.54 2.55
C ARG A 135 -5.97 -1.61 3.76
N PRO A 136 -4.87 -1.29 4.47
CA PRO A 136 -4.88 -0.24 5.48
C PRO A 136 -5.00 1.15 4.84
N THR A 137 -5.73 2.04 5.51
CA THR A 137 -5.77 3.47 5.22
C THR A 137 -5.21 4.24 6.41
N LEU A 138 -4.28 5.17 6.16
CA LEU A 138 -3.59 5.94 7.19
C LEU A 138 -4.01 7.40 7.17
N THR A 139 -4.42 7.93 8.32
CA THR A 139 -4.60 9.38 8.54
C THR A 139 -4.39 9.70 10.02
N ASP A 140 -3.85 10.87 10.33
CA ASP A 140 -3.80 11.43 11.69
C ASP A 140 -3.30 10.43 12.76
N GLY A 141 -2.25 9.67 12.43
CA GLY A 141 -1.65 8.67 13.30
C GLY A 141 -2.53 7.43 13.57
N THR A 142 -3.54 7.17 12.73
CA THR A 142 -4.45 6.04 12.85
C THR A 142 -4.47 5.22 11.57
N LEU A 143 -4.31 3.90 11.70
CA LEU A 143 -4.47 2.92 10.64
C LEU A 143 -5.86 2.31 10.72
N TYR A 144 -6.64 2.52 9.67
CA TYR A 144 -7.96 1.94 9.49
C TYR A 144 -7.86 0.71 8.61
N VAL A 145 -8.31 -0.42 9.10
CA VAL A 145 -8.22 -1.72 8.41
C VAL A 145 -9.59 -2.35 8.37
N GLY A 146 -10.14 -2.53 7.17
CA GLY A 146 -11.39 -3.27 6.98
C GLY A 146 -11.17 -4.75 7.25
N LEU A 147 -12.03 -5.30 8.10
CA LEU A 147 -12.12 -6.69 8.48
C LEU A 147 -13.31 -7.34 7.77
N GLU A 148 -13.44 -8.65 7.86
CA GLU A 148 -14.60 -9.37 7.34
C GLU A 148 -15.89 -8.72 7.86
N ASN A 149 -16.09 -8.68 9.17
CA ASN A 149 -17.33 -8.18 9.77
C ASN A 149 -17.34 -6.68 10.12
N GLY A 150 -16.34 -5.90 9.71
CA GLY A 150 -16.28 -4.49 10.10
C GLY A 150 -14.94 -3.79 9.91
N LEU A 151 -14.56 -2.96 10.87
CA LEU A 151 -13.41 -2.07 10.78
C LEU A 151 -12.65 -2.06 12.11
N ALA A 152 -11.33 -2.15 12.06
CA ALA A 152 -10.45 -1.84 13.18
C ALA A 152 -9.68 -0.53 12.91
N ALA A 153 -9.53 0.28 13.95
CA ALA A 153 -8.67 1.45 13.97
C ALA A 153 -7.51 1.17 14.93
N LEU A 154 -6.27 1.22 14.42
CA LEU A 154 -5.05 1.00 15.19
C LEU A 154 -4.27 2.30 15.32
N ASP A 155 -3.63 2.52 16.46
CA ASP A 155 -2.62 3.55 16.62
C ASP A 155 -1.41 3.24 15.73
N SER A 156 -1.03 4.16 14.84
CA SER A 156 0.02 3.88 13.83
C SER A 156 1.41 3.77 14.46
N THR A 157 1.63 4.31 15.66
CA THR A 157 2.94 4.27 16.33
C THR A 157 3.14 2.96 17.07
N THR A 158 2.09 2.44 17.70
CA THR A 158 2.17 1.29 18.61
C THR A 158 1.51 0.02 18.08
N GLY A 159 0.59 0.15 17.11
CA GLY A 159 -0.27 -0.92 16.63
C GLY A 159 -1.49 -1.19 17.53
N ASN A 160 -1.58 -0.56 18.70
CA ASN A 160 -2.68 -0.79 19.65
C ASN A 160 -4.03 -0.43 19.03
N GLU A 161 -5.03 -1.30 19.19
CA GLU A 161 -6.39 -1.03 18.75
C GLU A 161 -6.96 0.16 19.54
N ARG A 162 -7.33 1.22 18.82
CA ARG A 162 -8.05 2.39 19.37
C ARG A 162 -9.53 2.08 19.51
N PHE A 163 -10.11 1.50 18.47
CA PHE A 163 -11.50 1.03 18.48
C PHE A 163 -11.75 0.03 17.36
N ARG A 164 -12.90 -0.66 17.46
CA ARG A 164 -13.44 -1.54 16.43
C ARG A 164 -14.94 -1.30 16.27
N VAL A 165 -15.39 -1.36 15.03
CA VAL A 165 -16.80 -1.26 14.67
C VAL A 165 -17.21 -2.52 13.93
N THR A 166 -18.20 -3.22 14.45
CA THR A 166 -18.91 -4.28 13.70
C THR A 166 -19.95 -3.61 12.81
N ILE A 167 -19.91 -3.94 11.52
CA ILE A 167 -20.76 -3.32 10.50
C ILE A 167 -21.76 -4.34 9.95
N SER A 168 -21.35 -5.60 9.90
CA SER A 168 -22.18 -6.68 9.43
C SER A 168 -21.93 -7.94 10.23
N ASP A 169 -23.00 -8.64 10.60
CA ASP A 169 -22.91 -9.95 11.28
C ASP A 169 -22.63 -11.10 10.29
N SER A 170 -22.77 -10.86 8.97
CA SER A 170 -22.65 -11.90 7.93
C SER A 170 -21.89 -11.49 6.67
N GLY A 171 -21.49 -10.22 6.58
CA GLY A 171 -20.91 -9.59 5.41
C GLY A 171 -19.40 -9.52 5.45
N THR A 172 -18.81 -9.23 4.29
CA THR A 172 -17.38 -8.94 4.15
C THR A 172 -17.20 -7.48 3.77
N VAL A 173 -16.39 -6.71 4.51
CA VAL A 173 -15.94 -5.40 4.02
C VAL A 173 -15.02 -5.64 2.82
N SER A 174 -15.53 -5.35 1.62
CA SER A 174 -14.84 -5.63 0.35
C SER A 174 -14.02 -4.46 -0.17
N THR A 175 -14.05 -3.32 0.53
CA THR A 175 -13.41 -2.08 0.08
C THR A 175 -12.46 -1.53 1.13
N SER A 176 -11.36 -0.94 0.67
CA SER A 176 -10.49 -0.18 1.56
C SER A 176 -11.20 1.07 2.07
N PRO A 177 -11.11 1.37 3.37
CA PRO A 177 -11.74 2.57 3.93
C PRO A 177 -11.21 3.85 3.27
N ILE A 178 -12.10 4.78 2.94
CA ILE A 178 -11.75 6.11 2.44
C ILE A 178 -12.05 7.11 3.55
N ILE A 179 -11.14 8.07 3.78
CA ILE A 179 -11.32 9.07 4.83
C ILE A 179 -11.45 10.44 4.20
N ALA A 180 -12.53 11.14 4.54
CA ALA A 180 -12.78 12.51 4.09
C ALA A 180 -13.42 13.30 5.23
N GLY A 181 -12.83 14.47 5.55
CA GLY A 181 -13.37 15.38 6.58
C GLY A 181 -13.54 14.74 7.96
N GLY A 182 -12.64 13.82 8.36
CA GLY A 182 -12.73 13.10 9.63
C GLY A 182 -13.78 11.97 9.68
N THR A 183 -14.46 11.70 8.56
CA THR A 183 -15.40 10.58 8.44
C THR A 183 -14.75 9.43 7.67
N VAL A 184 -14.90 8.21 8.19
CA VAL A 184 -14.45 6.98 7.52
C VAL A 184 -15.61 6.41 6.71
N TYR A 185 -15.39 6.21 5.42
CA TYR A 185 -16.34 5.62 4.48
C TYR A 185 -15.88 4.23 4.08
N LEU A 186 -16.79 3.27 4.07
CA LEU A 186 -16.50 1.92 3.60
C LEU A 186 -17.77 1.26 3.07
N ALA A 187 -17.62 0.38 2.09
CA ALA A 187 -18.71 -0.41 1.54
C ALA A 187 -18.67 -1.84 2.08
N ALA A 188 -19.81 -2.30 2.59
CA ALA A 188 -20.06 -3.67 3.02
C ALA A 188 -21.51 -4.05 2.64
N ASP A 189 -21.74 -5.28 2.19
CA ASP A 189 -23.09 -5.79 1.85
C ASP A 189 -23.92 -4.84 0.97
N GLN A 190 -23.32 -4.35 -0.12
CA GLN A 190 -23.95 -3.41 -1.06
C GLN A 190 -24.38 -2.07 -0.44
N THR A 191 -23.93 -1.78 0.78
CA THR A 191 -24.25 -0.58 1.55
C THR A 191 -22.99 0.25 1.79
N LEU A 192 -23.09 1.56 1.61
CA LEU A 192 -22.04 2.51 1.97
C LEU A 192 -22.28 3.02 3.39
N TYR A 193 -21.30 2.80 4.27
CA TYR A 193 -21.30 3.27 5.65
C TYR A 193 -20.43 4.51 5.80
N ALA A 194 -20.84 5.42 6.69
CA ALA A 194 -20.08 6.60 7.09
C ALA A 194 -19.95 6.57 8.63
N LEU A 195 -18.71 6.48 9.12
CA LEU A 195 -18.39 6.36 10.54
C LEU A 195 -17.66 7.62 11.00
N THR A 196 -18.21 8.28 12.02
CA THR A 196 -17.56 9.40 12.71
C THR A 196 -17.21 8.96 14.13
N ALA A 197 -16.04 9.36 14.62
CA ALA A 197 -15.77 9.26 16.05
C ALA A 197 -16.74 10.20 16.80
N GLN A 198 -17.39 9.70 17.86
CA GLN A 198 -18.08 10.54 18.86
C GLN A 198 -17.12 10.90 19.98
#